data_AF-A0A953XWQ7-F1
#
_entry.id   AF-A0A953XWQ7-F1
#
_cell.length_a   1.000
_cell.length_b   1.000
_cell.length_c   1.000
_cell.angle_alpha   90.00
_cell.angle_beta   90.00
_cell.angle_gamma   90.00
#
_symmetry.space_group_name_H-M   'P 1'
#
loop_
_entity.id
_entity.type
_entity.pdbx_description
1 polymer ?
#
loop_
_entity_poly.entity_id
_entity_poly.type
_entity_poly.pdbx_seq_one_letter_code
_entity_poly.pdbx_strand_id
1 'polypeptide(L)'
;MILGQAKSAVARLTPEEQADIRFVAVTLDPEHDDQAKMLNMAEGQGVKAPFYNLCVGEPEIINPLLNRMGIERHRDKETGVIEHTNLYLVIDRSGKIAYRFSLGTVQEDWLVEALHITCAEPEPSP
;
A
#
# COMPACT_ATOMS: atom_id res chain seq x y z
N MET A 1 -5.49 -12.04 2.47
CA MET A 1 -5.93 -10.63 2.30
C MET A 1 -4.72 -9.71 2.35
N ILE A 2 -4.68 -8.64 1.56
CA ILE A 2 -3.52 -7.74 1.40
C ILE A 2 -3.05 -7.08 2.72
N LEU A 3 -3.96 -6.61 3.58
CA LEU A 3 -3.53 -6.05 4.87
C LEU A 3 -2.97 -7.10 5.82
N GLY A 4 -3.38 -8.37 5.69
CA GLY A 4 -2.84 -9.47 6.50
C GLY A 4 -1.38 -9.77 6.16
N GLN A 5 -1.08 -9.93 4.87
CA GLN A 5 0.29 -10.18 4.39
C GLN A 5 1.22 -8.97 4.66
N ALA A 6 0.70 -7.73 4.57
CA ALA A 6 1.46 -6.55 4.96
C ALA A 6 1.84 -6.55 6.46
N LYS A 7 0.87 -6.84 7.34
CA LYS A 7 1.12 -6.95 8.79
C LYS A 7 2.11 -8.06 9.11
N SER A 8 2.03 -9.19 8.42
CA SER A 8 2.98 -10.31 8.56
C SER A 8 4.40 -9.90 8.17
N ALA A 9 4.56 -9.22 7.03
CA ALA A 9 5.85 -8.71 6.58
C ALA A 9 6.44 -7.67 7.56
N VAL A 10 5.63 -6.70 8.02
CA VAL A 10 6.05 -5.68 8.98
C VAL A 10 6.49 -6.31 10.31
N ALA A 11 5.79 -7.35 10.78
CA ALA A 11 6.14 -8.03 12.03
C ALA A 11 7.51 -8.73 12.00
N ARG A 12 8.08 -8.93 10.81
CA ARG A 12 9.42 -9.52 10.61
C ARG A 12 10.54 -8.47 10.57
N LEU A 13 10.21 -7.18 10.60
CA LEU A 13 11.18 -6.09 10.67
C LEU A 13 11.61 -5.79 12.10
N THR A 14 12.80 -5.22 12.25
CA THR A 14 13.29 -4.68 13.53
C THR A 14 12.49 -3.45 13.96
N PRO A 15 12.50 -3.08 15.25
CA PRO A 15 11.82 -1.86 15.72
C PRO A 15 12.30 -0.57 15.05
N GLU A 16 13.59 -0.51 14.66
CA GLU A 16 14.17 0.64 13.96
C GLU A 16 13.62 0.76 12.54
N GLU A 17 13.60 -0.34 11.78
CA GLU A 17 12.99 -0.37 10.44
C GLU A 17 11.50 -0.07 10.48
N GLN A 18 10.77 -0.61 11.47
CA GLN A 18 9.36 -0.25 11.67
C GLN A 18 9.19 1.25 11.95
N ALA A 19 10.10 1.89 12.69
CA ALA A 19 10.02 3.33 12.92
C ALA A 19 10.26 4.14 11.63
N ASP A 20 11.00 3.58 10.67
CA ASP A 20 11.41 4.24 9.43
C ASP A 20 10.39 4.09 8.29
N ILE A 21 9.59 3.03 8.28
CA ILE A 21 8.59 2.81 7.23
C ILE A 21 7.22 3.39 7.58
N ARG A 22 6.43 3.67 6.52
CA ARG A 22 5.00 3.98 6.63
C ARG A 22 4.24 3.11 5.65
N PHE A 23 3.08 2.63 6.06
CA PHE A 23 2.17 1.90 5.19
C PHE A 23 1.07 2.82 4.69
N VAL A 24 0.89 2.88 3.37
CA VAL A 24 -0.15 3.69 2.72
C VAL A 24 -0.99 2.77 1.83
N ALA A 25 -2.26 2.60 2.19
CA ALA A 25 -3.26 1.96 1.35
C ALA A 25 -4.11 3.03 0.69
N VAL A 26 -4.07 3.13 -0.63
CA VAL A 26 -4.89 4.08 -1.41
C VAL A 26 -6.11 3.36 -1.95
N THR A 27 -7.30 3.96 -1.83
CA THR A 27 -8.52 3.43 -2.44
C THR A 27 -8.36 3.21 -3.96
N LEU A 28 -8.98 2.15 -4.46
CA LEU A 28 -9.15 1.90 -5.89
C LEU A 28 -10.52 2.34 -6.41
N ASP A 29 -11.42 2.75 -5.52
CA ASP A 29 -12.79 3.17 -5.80
C ASP A 29 -13.07 4.58 -5.22
N PRO A 30 -12.37 5.62 -5.69
CA PRO A 30 -12.54 6.97 -5.14
C PRO A 30 -13.94 7.54 -5.38
N GLU A 31 -14.74 6.98 -6.30
CA GLU A 31 -16.11 7.43 -6.55
C GLU A 31 -17.11 6.93 -5.49
N HIS A 32 -16.79 5.86 -4.77
CA HIS A 32 -17.69 5.27 -3.77
C HIS A 32 -17.09 5.19 -2.37
N ASP A 33 -15.78 5.17 -2.24
CA ASP A 33 -15.12 5.19 -0.94
C ASP A 33 -15.12 6.59 -0.33
N ASP A 34 -15.24 6.63 0.99
CA ASP A 34 -15.20 7.87 1.76
C ASP A 34 -14.37 7.67 3.04
N GLN A 35 -14.17 8.76 3.77
CA GLN A 35 -13.37 8.74 4.98
C GLN A 35 -13.96 7.80 6.05
N ALA A 36 -15.28 7.71 6.15
CA ALA A 36 -15.94 6.86 7.14
C ALA A 36 -15.68 5.37 6.86
N LYS A 37 -15.75 4.95 5.59
CA LYS A 37 -15.41 3.60 5.16
C LYS A 37 -13.95 3.25 5.44
N MET A 38 -13.02 4.18 5.17
CA MET A 38 -11.60 3.97 5.47
C MET A 38 -11.34 3.83 6.96
N LEU A 39 -11.99 4.64 7.80
CA LEU A 39 -11.89 4.54 9.26
C LEU A 39 -12.44 3.21 9.78
N ASN A 40 -13.63 2.81 9.31
CA ASN A 40 -14.24 1.52 9.68
C ASN A 40 -13.35 0.34 9.25
N MET A 41 -12.75 0.41 8.06
CA MET A 41 -11.80 -0.60 7.59
C MET A 41 -10.55 -0.64 8.47
N ALA A 42 -10.00 0.52 8.85
CA ALA A 42 -8.84 0.60 9.73
C ALA A 42 -9.11 -0.05 11.09
N GLU A 43 -10.25 0.28 11.70
CA GLU A 43 -10.71 -0.30 12.97
C GLU A 43 -10.88 -1.82 12.86
N GLY A 44 -11.60 -2.30 11.84
CA GLY A 44 -11.83 -3.72 11.62
C GLY A 44 -10.55 -4.52 11.35
N GLN A 45 -9.49 -3.87 10.86
CA GLN A 45 -8.18 -4.49 10.62
C GLN A 45 -7.19 -4.29 11.78
N GLY A 46 -7.57 -3.53 12.82
CA GLY A 46 -6.73 -3.21 13.97
C GLY A 46 -5.52 -2.33 13.61
N VAL A 47 -5.62 -1.51 12.57
CA VAL A 47 -4.55 -0.64 12.09
C VAL A 47 -4.86 0.82 12.36
N LYS A 48 -3.83 1.63 12.57
CA LYS A 48 -3.99 3.06 12.88
C LYS A 48 -2.84 3.91 12.35
N ALA A 49 -3.15 5.18 12.11
CA ALA A 49 -2.17 6.23 11.89
C ALA A 49 -1.31 6.43 13.15
N PRO A 50 -0.05 6.92 13.03
CA PRO A 50 0.59 7.38 11.79
C PRO A 50 1.23 6.26 10.96
N PHE A 51 1.32 5.03 11.48
CA PHE A 51 2.02 3.95 10.77
C PHE A 51 1.21 3.45 9.57
N TYR A 52 -0.08 3.13 9.76
CA TYR A 52 -0.98 2.69 8.70
C TYR A 52 -1.93 3.83 8.31
N ASN A 53 -1.82 4.29 7.06
CA ASN A 53 -2.64 5.35 6.49
C ASN A 53 -3.52 4.74 5.41
N LEU A 54 -4.84 4.68 5.65
CA LEU A 54 -5.82 4.31 4.64
C LEU A 54 -6.35 5.61 4.03
N CYS A 55 -6.06 5.81 2.75
CA CYS A 55 -6.21 7.07 2.05
C CYS A 55 -7.32 6.98 1.01
N VAL A 56 -8.21 7.97 1.09
CA VAL A 56 -9.28 8.26 0.12
C VAL A 56 -9.14 9.72 -0.29
N GLY A 57 -9.67 10.08 -1.45
CA GLY A 57 -9.67 11.45 -1.95
C GLY A 57 -10.45 11.58 -3.25
N GLU A 58 -10.46 12.78 -3.80
CA GLU A 58 -11.20 13.09 -5.02
C GLU A 58 -10.77 12.20 -6.20
N PRO A 59 -11.71 11.69 -7.01
CA PRO A 59 -11.42 10.87 -8.18
C PRO A 59 -10.40 11.49 -9.15
N GLU A 60 -10.43 12.82 -9.32
CA GLU A 60 -9.52 13.57 -10.19
C GLU A 60 -8.06 13.56 -9.70
N ILE A 61 -7.82 13.23 -8.43
CA ILE A 61 -6.48 13.11 -7.85
C ILE A 61 -6.06 11.64 -7.80
N ILE A 62 -6.95 10.77 -7.30
CA ILE A 62 -6.65 9.36 -7.09
C ILE A 62 -6.49 8.63 -8.43
N ASN A 63 -7.36 8.88 -9.41
CA ASN A 63 -7.29 8.16 -10.68
C ASN A 63 -5.98 8.41 -11.44
N PRO A 64 -5.49 9.66 -11.59
CA PRO A 64 -4.17 9.92 -12.17
C PRO A 64 -3.00 9.41 -11.33
N LEU A 65 -3.10 9.39 -10.00
CA LEU A 65 -2.09 8.77 -9.14
C LEU A 65 -1.95 7.28 -9.46
N LEU A 66 -3.04 6.54 -9.44
CA LEU A 66 -3.05 5.10 -9.73
C LEU A 66 -2.51 4.81 -11.14
N ASN A 67 -2.83 5.65 -12.12
CA ASN A 67 -2.30 5.53 -13.49
C ASN A 67 -0.79 5.76 -13.56
N ARG A 68 -0.26 6.79 -12.87
CA ARG A 68 1.20 7.02 -12.75
C ARG A 68 1.89 5.88 -12.03
N MET A 69 1.21 5.27 -11.07
CA MET A 69 1.64 4.06 -10.39
C MET A 69 1.35 2.79 -11.21
N GLY A 70 0.96 2.85 -12.48
CA GLY A 70 0.76 1.67 -13.32
C GLY A 70 -0.18 0.63 -12.72
N ILE A 71 -1.19 1.06 -11.94
CA ILE A 71 -2.20 0.18 -11.35
C ILE A 71 -3.38 0.09 -12.30
N GLU A 72 -3.48 -1.03 -13.00
CA GLU A 72 -4.62 -1.35 -13.84
C GLU A 72 -5.81 -1.77 -12.97
N ARG A 73 -6.98 -1.22 -13.33
CA ARG A 73 -8.26 -1.48 -12.66
C ARG A 73 -9.38 -1.39 -13.69
N HIS A 74 -10.27 -2.37 -13.68
CA HIS A 74 -11.43 -2.42 -14.56
C HIS A 74 -12.69 -2.56 -13.73
N ARG A 75 -13.68 -1.70 -13.95
CA ARG A 75 -14.98 -1.87 -13.30
C ARG A 75 -15.86 -2.75 -14.18
N ASP A 76 -16.24 -3.89 -13.65
CA ASP A 76 -17.27 -4.73 -14.24
C ASP A 76 -18.60 -3.95 -14.26
N LYS A 77 -19.19 -3.83 -15.45
CA LYS A 77 -20.42 -3.04 -15.66
C LYS A 77 -21.68 -3.72 -15.15
N GLU A 78 -21.67 -5.03 -14.98
CA GLU A 78 -22.80 -5.83 -14.50
C GLU A 78 -22.81 -5.91 -12.98
N THR A 79 -21.64 -6.11 -12.37
CA THR A 79 -21.50 -6.31 -10.92
C THR A 79 -21.07 -5.06 -10.16
N GLY A 80 -20.50 -4.07 -10.86
CA GLY A 80 -19.92 -2.87 -10.25
C GLY A 80 -18.59 -3.12 -9.54
N VAL A 81 -18.11 -4.36 -9.50
CA VAL A 81 -16.86 -4.77 -8.85
C VAL A 81 -15.68 -4.24 -9.64
N ILE A 82 -14.66 -3.75 -8.93
CA ILE A 82 -13.39 -3.38 -9.55
C ILE A 82 -12.50 -4.63 -9.57
N GLU A 83 -12.26 -5.12 -10.78
CA GLU A 83 -11.22 -6.10 -11.06
C GLU A 83 -9.87 -5.38 -11.04
N HIS A 84 -8.96 -5.86 -10.19
CA HIS A 84 -7.61 -5.32 -10.08
C HIS A 84 -6.65 -6.41 -9.63
N THR A 85 -5.36 -6.20 -9.90
CA THR A 85 -4.32 -7.02 -9.27
C THR A 85 -4.03 -6.45 -7.88
N ASN A 86 -3.95 -7.31 -6.87
CA ASN A 86 -3.45 -6.92 -5.55
C ASN A 86 -1.94 -6.73 -5.62
N LEU A 87 -1.48 -5.49 -5.43
CA LEU A 87 -0.07 -5.13 -5.56
C LEU A 87 0.44 -4.40 -4.32
N TYR A 88 1.67 -4.70 -3.92
CA TYR A 88 2.50 -3.85 -3.08
C TYR A 88 3.49 -3.09 -3.92
N LEU A 89 3.65 -1.81 -3.60
CA LEU A 89 4.69 -0.94 -4.12
C LEU A 89 5.60 -0.56 -2.96
N VAL A 90 6.90 -0.83 -3.10
CA VAL A 90 7.90 -0.34 -2.15
C VAL A 90 8.49 0.93 -2.75
N ILE A 91 8.34 2.03 -2.02
CA ILE A 91 8.83 3.35 -2.42
C ILE A 91 10.14 3.61 -1.67
N ASP A 92 11.20 3.93 -2.41
CA ASP A 92 12.51 4.25 -1.87
C ASP A 92 12.56 5.64 -1.23
N ARG A 93 13.66 5.96 -0.55
CA ARG A 93 13.82 7.26 0.11
C ARG A 93 13.81 8.44 -0.86
N SER A 94 14.09 8.21 -2.15
CA SER A 94 14.02 9.22 -3.21
C SER A 94 12.59 9.42 -3.76
N GLY A 95 11.61 8.66 -3.27
CA GLY A 95 10.22 8.72 -3.71
C GLY A 95 9.93 7.92 -4.99
N LYS A 96 10.82 7.03 -5.41
CA LYS A 96 10.64 6.18 -6.60
C LYS A 96 10.18 4.78 -6.20
N ILE A 97 9.48 4.12 -7.11
CA ILE A 97 9.09 2.72 -6.92
C ILE A 97 10.33 1.84 -7.12
N ALA A 98 10.86 1.29 -6.03
CA ALA A 98 11.97 0.35 -6.07
C ALA A 98 11.50 -1.07 -6.41
N TYR A 99 10.35 -1.49 -5.85
CA TYR A 99 9.84 -2.85 -6.02
C TYR A 99 8.31 -2.92 -6.22
N ARG A 100 7.89 -4.00 -6.89
CA ARG A 100 6.49 -4.37 -7.15
C ARG A 100 6.28 -5.85 -6.82
N PHE A 101 5.30 -6.14 -5.98
CA PHE A 101 4.96 -7.52 -5.61
C PHE A 101 3.46 -7.77 -5.70
N SER A 102 3.07 -8.93 -6.20
CA SER A 102 1.71 -9.45 -6.00
C SER A 102 1.57 -10.09 -4.62
N LEU A 103 0.37 -10.57 -4.29
CA LEU A 103 0.19 -11.43 -3.12
C LEU A 103 0.79 -12.82 -3.34
N GLY A 104 1.10 -13.50 -2.23
CA GLY A 104 1.62 -14.87 -2.21
C GLY A 104 2.72 -15.05 -1.17
N THR A 105 2.97 -16.29 -0.78
CA THR A 105 3.94 -16.63 0.27
C THR A 105 5.37 -16.28 -0.10
N VAL A 106 5.78 -16.62 -1.33
CA VAL A 106 7.11 -16.25 -1.84
C VAL A 106 7.25 -14.73 -1.97
N GLN A 107 6.18 -14.07 -2.40
CA GLN A 107 6.14 -12.61 -2.52
C GLN A 107 6.19 -11.92 -1.16
N GLU A 108 5.66 -12.55 -0.10
CA GLU A 108 5.80 -12.04 1.27
C GLU A 108 7.26 -12.06 1.72
N ASP A 109 7.99 -13.14 1.45
CA ASP A 109 9.44 -13.20 1.75
C ASP A 109 10.22 -12.14 0.98
N TRP A 110 9.90 -11.92 -0.30
CA TRP A 110 10.53 -10.87 -1.10
C TRP A 110 10.15 -9.46 -0.65
N LEU A 111 8.92 -9.25 -0.18
CA LEU A 111 8.51 -7.97 0.39
C LEU A 111 9.32 -7.65 1.65
N VAL A 112 9.56 -8.64 2.51
CA VAL A 112 10.38 -8.46 3.71
C VAL A 112 11.82 -8.08 3.35
N GLU A 113 12.42 -8.80 2.40
CA GLU A 113 13.78 -8.50 1.94
C GLU A 113 13.87 -7.10 1.30
N ALA A 114 12.89 -6.73 0.48
CA ALA A 114 12.82 -5.41 -0.12
C ALA A 114 12.73 -4.30 0.94
N LEU A 115 11.97 -4.52 2.02
CA LEU A 115 11.86 -3.57 3.13
C LEU A 115 13.21 -3.41 3.86
N HIS A 116 13.92 -4.49 4.16
CA HIS A 116 15.28 -4.43 4.74
C HIS A 116 16.24 -3.63 3.86
N ILE A 117 16.26 -3.92 2.55
CA ILE A 117 17.14 -3.22 1.60
C ILE A 117 16.80 -1.73 1.54
N THR A 118 15.51 -1.39 1.45
CA THR A 118 15.06 0.00 1.30
C THR A 118 15.31 0.81 2.58
N CYS A 119 15.12 0.22 3.76
CA CYS A 119 15.45 0.88 5.04
C CYS A 119 16.94 1.19 5.18
N ALA A 120 17.81 0.31 4.66
CA ALA A 120 19.26 0.48 4.70
C ALA A 120 19.81 1.50 3.68
N GLU A 121 18.96 2.06 2.81
CA GLU A 121 19.37 3.11 1.89
C GLU A 121 19.87 4.36 2.63
N PRO A 122 20.89 5.07 2.10
CA PRO A 122 21.32 6.33 2.68
C PRO A 122 20.20 7.38 2.57
N GLU A 123 20.16 8.31 3.52
CA GLU A 123 19.26 9.46 3.42
C GLU A 123 19.46 10.20 2.09
N PRO A 124 18.37 10.64 1.43
CA PRO A 124 18.47 11.37 0.19
C PRO A 124 19.24 12.67 0.47
N SER A 125 20.20 12.98 -0.40
CA SER A 125 20.93 14.24 -0.30
C SER A 125 19.96 15.42 -0.48
N PRO A 126 20.04 16.47 0.36
CA PRO A 126 19.16 17.63 0.31
C PRO A 126 19.31 18.46 -0.97
#